data_AF-G0UQA4-F1
#
_entry.id   AF-G0UQA4-F1
#
_cell.length_a   1.000
_cell.length_b   1.000
_cell.length_c   1.000
_cell.angle_alpha   90.00
_cell.angle_beta   90.00
_cell.angle_gamma   90.00
#
_symmetry.space_group_name_H-M   'P 1'
#
loop_
_entity.id
_entity.type
_entity.pdbx_description
1 polymer ?
#
loop_
_entity_poly.entity_id
_entity_poly.type
_entity_poly.pdbx_seq_one_letter_code
_entity_poly.pdbx_strand_id
1 'polypeptide(L)'
;MARRRFRFLNSLYVDCAAHLSFCLHPFTSNEDVVRHLQLVCPRRPPGSEVYRDPVRQLSVMEIDGVAEPTFCQHLALLSKLFLDHKALDHDMTPFLFYVLCSTQPHGLEVLGYFSKEKKTPEMYNLSCILVLPQFQSRGIGRFLIELSYELSRREGKIGSPETPLSDLGEKLYLGYWGDTIVSSLARAIEEGHRVTVDYLVHATFMSEADVVRTLQYLKLIDGTQIVVSEESIERCLSKRLQRERNNHNYIFHAHLLSWSPHMYEEVVGQEIPPPVYVMLGSEV
;
A
#
# COMPACT_ATOMS: atom_id res chain seq x y z
N MET A 1 14.71 -7.38 31.27
CA MET A 1 14.25 -5.99 31.52
C MET A 1 13.45 -5.39 30.35
N ALA A 2 13.80 -5.63 29.07
CA ALA A 2 13.07 -5.09 27.91
C ALA A 2 11.57 -5.49 27.84
N ARG A 3 11.22 -6.74 28.19
CA ARG A 3 9.82 -7.23 28.19
C ARG A 3 8.89 -6.53 29.20
N ARG A 4 9.42 -5.95 30.30
CA ARG A 4 8.62 -5.18 31.27
C ARG A 4 8.43 -3.72 30.83
N ARG A 5 9.42 -3.10 30.19
CA ARG A 5 9.28 -1.78 29.53
C ARG A 5 8.30 -1.84 28.35
N PHE A 6 8.32 -2.93 27.57
CA PHE A 6 7.37 -3.13 26.46
C PHE A 6 5.91 -3.26 26.91
N ARG A 7 5.62 -3.90 28.05
CA ARG A 7 4.23 -3.96 28.57
C ARG A 7 3.71 -2.61 29.07
N PHE A 8 4.59 -1.78 29.66
CA PHE A 8 4.23 -0.43 30.07
C PHE A 8 4.01 0.50 28.88
N LEU A 9 4.88 0.41 27.85
CA LEU A 9 4.69 1.10 26.57
C LEU A 9 3.39 0.63 25.89
N ASN A 10 3.11 -0.67 25.82
CA ASN A 10 1.86 -1.17 25.22
C ASN A 10 0.61 -0.67 25.94
N SER A 11 0.61 -0.60 27.27
CA SER A 11 -0.55 -0.10 28.03
C SER A 11 -0.76 1.40 27.85
N LEU A 12 0.30 2.21 27.88
CA LEU A 12 0.21 3.66 27.66
C LEU A 12 -0.09 4.01 26.20
N TYR A 13 0.49 3.30 25.23
CA TYR A 13 0.24 3.52 23.81
C TYR A 13 -1.12 3.00 23.37
N VAL A 14 -1.64 1.89 23.88
CA VAL A 14 -2.95 1.37 23.45
C VAL A 14 -4.09 2.29 23.93
N ASP A 15 -3.99 2.87 25.12
CA ASP A 15 -4.99 3.84 25.62
C ASP A 15 -4.82 5.24 24.97
N CYS A 16 -3.58 5.65 24.63
CA CYS A 16 -3.31 6.93 23.95
C CYS A 16 -3.45 6.87 22.42
N ALA A 17 -3.29 5.70 21.77
CA ALA A 17 -3.35 5.56 20.32
C ALA A 17 -4.73 5.87 19.75
N ALA A 18 -5.79 5.71 20.56
CA ALA A 18 -7.14 6.17 20.19
C ALA A 18 -7.24 7.70 20.03
N HIS A 19 -6.29 8.47 20.59
CA HIS A 19 -6.29 9.93 20.58
C HIS A 19 -5.21 10.55 19.67
N LEU A 20 -4.25 9.76 19.19
CA LEU A 20 -3.07 10.23 18.43
C LEU A 20 -3.13 9.92 16.94
N SER A 21 -4.32 9.59 16.43
CA SER A 21 -4.58 9.13 15.07
C SER A 21 -4.12 10.06 13.94
N PHE A 22 -3.58 11.26 14.21
CA PHE A 22 -3.22 12.24 13.18
C PHE A 22 -1.71 12.35 12.94
N CYS A 23 -0.96 12.82 13.95
CA CYS A 23 0.46 13.17 13.83
C CYS A 23 1.42 12.04 14.29
N LEU A 24 0.88 11.02 14.97
CA LEU A 24 1.60 9.86 15.49
C LEU A 24 2.77 10.18 16.46
N HIS A 25 2.83 11.41 16.99
CA HIS A 25 3.91 11.82 17.89
C HIS A 25 3.94 10.94 19.16
N PRO A 26 5.11 10.42 19.57
CA PRO A 26 5.25 9.59 20.77
C PRO A 26 5.21 10.43 22.05
N PHE A 27 4.45 9.99 23.05
CA PHE A 27 4.38 10.64 24.35
C PHE A 27 4.69 9.66 25.48
N THR A 28 5.22 10.19 26.59
CA THR A 28 5.50 9.44 27.82
C THR A 28 4.48 9.69 28.93
N SER A 29 3.62 10.71 28.80
CA SER A 29 2.60 11.05 29.80
C SER A 29 1.28 11.47 29.13
N ASN A 30 0.15 11.20 29.80
CA ASN A 30 -1.18 11.60 29.31
C ASN A 30 -1.37 13.12 29.31
N GLU A 31 -0.75 13.84 30.24
CA GLU A 31 -0.83 15.30 30.33
C GLU A 31 -0.21 15.96 29.09
N ASP A 32 0.92 15.42 28.61
CA ASP A 32 1.57 15.91 27.39
C ASP A 32 0.73 15.62 26.14
N VAL A 33 0.04 14.47 26.10
CA VAL A 33 -0.91 14.15 25.02
C VAL A 33 -2.03 15.18 24.96
N VAL A 34 -2.70 15.45 26.10
CA VAL A 34 -3.80 16.42 26.17
C VAL A 34 -3.33 17.81 25.73
N ARG A 35 -2.17 18.25 26.26
CA ARG A 35 -1.57 19.54 25.90
C ARG A 35 -1.26 19.61 24.41
N HIS A 36 -0.68 18.56 23.84
CA HIS A 36 -0.35 18.50 22.41
C HIS A 36 -1.62 18.61 21.55
N LEU A 37 -2.65 17.83 21.86
CA LEU A 37 -3.92 17.82 21.12
C LEU A 37 -4.63 19.17 21.14
N GLN A 38 -4.51 19.92 22.23
CA GLN A 38 -5.14 21.23 22.40
C GLN A 38 -4.37 22.36 21.73
N LEU A 39 -3.03 22.32 21.74
CA LEU A 39 -2.22 23.49 21.40
C LEU A 39 -1.54 23.40 20.03
N VAL A 40 -1.04 22.22 19.63
CA VAL A 40 -0.05 22.13 18.54
C VAL A 40 -0.21 20.92 17.61
N CYS A 41 -1.14 20.01 17.86
CA CYS A 41 -1.27 18.76 17.09
C CYS A 41 -1.66 19.02 15.63
N PRO A 42 -0.80 18.64 14.66
CA PRO A 42 -1.21 18.59 13.26
C PRO A 42 -2.31 17.54 13.08
N ARG A 43 -3.45 17.97 12.52
CA ARG A 43 -4.62 17.11 12.34
C ARG A 43 -4.62 16.32 11.02
N ARG A 44 -3.46 16.17 10.38
CA ARG A 44 -3.28 15.35 9.17
C ARG A 44 -1.83 14.90 9.06
N PRO A 45 -1.55 13.76 8.42
CA PRO A 45 -0.21 13.44 7.98
C PRO A 45 0.31 14.51 7.00
N PRO A 46 1.64 14.74 6.96
CA PRO A 46 2.27 15.61 5.99
C PRO A 46 2.27 14.96 4.59
N GLY A 47 2.96 15.57 3.64
CA GLY A 47 3.09 15.05 2.27
C GLY A 47 1.93 15.38 1.34
N SER A 48 1.89 14.68 0.21
CA SER A 48 0.97 14.92 -0.90
C SER A 48 -0.21 13.96 -0.86
N GLU A 49 -1.42 14.46 -1.08
CA GLU A 49 -2.58 13.57 -1.21
C GLU A 49 -2.62 12.99 -2.62
N VAL A 50 -2.50 11.66 -2.72
CA VAL A 50 -2.45 10.95 -4.01
C VAL A 50 -3.73 10.18 -4.32
N TYR A 51 -4.61 9.97 -3.35
CA TYR A 51 -5.89 9.29 -3.51
C TYR A 51 -6.94 9.97 -2.66
N ARG A 52 -8.15 10.15 -3.20
CA ARG A 52 -9.31 10.61 -2.44
C ARG A 52 -10.59 9.90 -2.87
N ASP A 53 -11.27 9.31 -1.90
CA ASP A 53 -12.62 8.77 -2.06
C ASP A 53 -13.62 9.61 -1.23
N PRO A 54 -14.39 10.49 -1.88
CA PRO A 54 -15.34 11.35 -1.17
C PRO A 54 -16.57 10.58 -0.66
N VAL A 55 -16.88 9.40 -1.21
CA VAL A 55 -18.05 8.60 -0.78
C VAL A 55 -17.70 7.83 0.48
N ARG A 56 -16.54 7.17 0.50
CA ARG A 56 -16.05 6.40 1.65
C ARG A 56 -15.25 7.23 2.65
N GLN A 57 -15.06 8.52 2.37
CA GLN A 57 -14.29 9.45 3.19
C GLN A 57 -12.85 8.96 3.41
N LEU A 58 -12.17 8.53 2.34
CA LEU A 58 -10.80 8.03 2.40
C LEU A 58 -9.82 8.96 1.71
N SER A 59 -8.61 8.99 2.23
CA SER A 59 -7.48 9.73 1.64
C SER A 59 -6.20 8.89 1.77
N VAL A 60 -5.32 8.94 0.77
CA VAL A 60 -3.96 8.39 0.90
C VAL A 60 -2.97 9.54 0.77
N MET A 61 -2.15 9.68 1.80
CA MET A 61 -1.04 10.61 1.85
C MET A 61 0.25 9.88 1.45
N GLU A 62 0.93 10.39 0.44
CA GLU A 62 2.27 9.98 0.04
C GLU A 62 3.29 10.89 0.72
N ILE A 63 4.18 10.30 1.51
CA ILE A 63 5.11 10.99 2.38
C ILE A 63 6.53 10.57 2.02
N ASP A 64 7.35 11.55 1.66
CA ASP A 64 8.76 11.34 1.37
C ASP A 64 9.59 11.40 2.66
N GLY A 65 10.34 10.33 2.97
CA GLY A 65 11.19 10.26 4.16
C GLY A 65 12.37 11.25 4.20
N VAL A 66 12.73 11.86 3.07
CA VAL A 66 13.68 13.00 3.00
C VAL A 66 13.00 14.30 3.43
N ALA A 67 11.77 14.53 2.97
CA ALA A 67 11.04 15.76 3.27
C ALA A 67 10.49 15.76 4.71
N GLU A 68 10.01 14.61 5.18
CA GLU A 68 9.27 14.48 6.44
C GLU A 68 9.86 13.39 7.38
N PRO A 69 11.17 13.43 7.68
CA PRO A 69 11.86 12.34 8.38
C PRO A 69 11.28 12.07 9.77
N THR A 70 10.84 13.11 10.48
CA THR A 70 10.28 12.99 11.84
C THR A 70 8.97 12.20 11.84
N PHE A 71 8.05 12.47 10.91
CA PHE A 71 6.80 11.72 10.82
C PHE A 71 7.06 10.25 10.46
N CYS A 72 7.94 10.02 9.48
CA CYS A 72 8.33 8.67 9.07
C CYS A 72 8.98 7.87 10.23
N GLN A 73 9.81 8.52 11.06
CA GLN A 73 10.37 7.91 12.26
C GLN A 73 9.31 7.54 13.29
N HIS A 74 8.35 8.42 13.56
CA HIS A 74 7.24 8.12 14.46
C HIS A 74 6.41 6.93 13.97
N LEU A 75 6.11 6.89 12.66
CA LEU A 75 5.39 5.79 12.02
C LEU A 75 6.17 4.48 12.10
N ALA A 76 7.50 4.50 11.87
CA ALA A 76 8.36 3.34 12.00
C ALA A 76 8.44 2.80 13.44
N LEU A 77 8.54 3.70 14.42
CA LEU A 77 8.52 3.35 15.86
C LEU A 77 7.20 2.70 16.26
N LEU A 78 6.07 3.29 15.87
CA LEU A 78 4.74 2.72 16.09
C LEU A 78 4.65 1.32 15.46
N SER A 79 5.19 1.16 14.26
CA SER A 79 5.13 -0.10 13.54
C SER A 79 5.95 -1.21 14.16
N LYS A 80 7.10 -0.87 14.76
CA LYS A 80 7.94 -1.87 15.44
C LYS A 80 7.22 -2.55 16.60
N LEU A 81 6.21 -1.89 17.19
CA LEU A 81 5.39 -2.47 18.25
C LEU A 81 4.53 -3.65 17.77
N PHE A 82 4.22 -3.69 16.47
CA PHE A 82 3.31 -4.68 15.87
C PHE A 82 3.99 -5.58 14.83
N LEU A 83 5.18 -5.22 14.35
CA LEU A 83 5.94 -5.96 13.35
C LEU A 83 7.22 -6.53 13.97
N ASP A 84 7.25 -7.85 14.15
CA ASP A 84 8.38 -8.55 14.78
C ASP A 84 9.66 -8.45 13.95
N HIS A 85 9.55 -8.62 12.63
CA HIS A 85 10.67 -8.62 11.69
C HIS A 85 11.09 -7.25 11.16
N LYS A 86 10.45 -6.16 11.60
CA LYS A 86 10.82 -4.81 11.15
C LYS A 86 12.18 -4.41 11.75
N ALA A 87 13.16 -4.15 10.89
CA ALA A 87 14.38 -3.44 11.26
C ALA A 87 14.04 -1.98 11.63
N LEU A 88 14.64 -1.49 12.72
CA LEU A 88 14.57 -0.09 13.12
C LEU A 88 15.80 0.62 12.56
N ASP A 89 15.75 0.96 11.28
CA ASP A 89 16.68 1.93 10.73
C ASP A 89 16.21 3.32 11.12
N HIS A 90 17.15 4.18 11.53
CA HIS A 90 16.84 5.58 11.85
C HIS A 90 16.79 6.47 10.61
N ASP A 91 17.37 5.99 9.51
CA ASP A 91 17.38 6.68 8.22
C ASP A 91 16.12 6.31 7.41
N MET A 92 15.22 7.28 7.29
CA MET A 92 13.98 7.13 6.52
C MET A 92 14.12 7.64 5.08
N THR A 93 15.25 8.27 4.73
CA THR A 93 15.45 8.94 3.44
C THR A 93 15.29 8.04 2.21
N PRO A 94 15.61 6.72 2.25
CA PRO A 94 15.41 5.84 1.11
C PRO A 94 13.94 5.50 0.81
N PHE A 95 13.01 5.82 1.71
CA PHE A 95 11.63 5.32 1.66
C PHE A 95 10.60 6.38 1.29
N LEU A 96 9.57 5.94 0.58
CA LEU A 96 8.26 6.57 0.49
C LEU A 96 7.29 5.84 1.40
N PHE A 97 6.34 6.57 1.98
CA PHE A 97 5.30 6.03 2.84
C PHE A 97 3.93 6.40 2.27
N TYR A 98 3.07 5.40 2.07
CA TYR A 98 1.70 5.56 1.60
C TYR A 98 0.76 5.32 2.78
N VAL A 99 0.27 6.40 3.37
CA VAL A 99 -0.53 6.40 4.60
C VAL A 99 -2.01 6.54 4.25
N LEU A 100 -2.79 5.50 4.51
CA LEU A 100 -4.23 5.53 4.36
C LEU A 100 -4.88 6.18 5.57
N CYS A 101 -5.78 7.12 5.32
CA CYS A 101 -6.51 7.86 6.32
C CYS A 101 -8.03 7.82 6.09
N SER A 102 -8.78 7.85 7.19
CA SER A 102 -10.20 8.22 7.22
C SER A 102 -10.31 9.74 7.35
N THR A 103 -11.16 10.35 6.53
CA THR A 103 -11.49 11.76 6.60
C THR A 103 -12.50 11.98 7.70
N GLN A 104 -12.07 12.68 8.75
CA GLN A 104 -12.90 13.05 9.89
C GLN A 104 -13.17 14.56 9.85
N PRO A 105 -14.24 15.07 10.51
CA PRO A 105 -14.54 16.50 10.55
C PRO A 105 -13.39 17.39 11.06
N HIS A 106 -12.50 16.80 11.86
CA HIS A 106 -11.40 17.49 12.54
C HIS A 106 -10.02 17.09 12.02
N GLY A 107 -9.92 16.29 10.95
CA GLY A 107 -8.62 15.85 10.43
C GLY A 107 -8.61 14.56 9.62
N LEU A 108 -7.41 14.07 9.31
CA LEU A 108 -7.18 12.78 8.65
C LEU A 108 -6.65 11.75 9.65
N GLU A 109 -7.51 10.81 10.04
CA GLU A 109 -7.17 9.73 10.97
C GLU A 109 -6.46 8.59 10.24
N VAL A 110 -5.22 8.32 10.62
CA VAL A 110 -4.39 7.23 10.09
C VAL A 110 -5.02 5.88 10.42
N LEU A 111 -5.21 5.07 9.38
CA LEU A 111 -5.75 3.72 9.48
C LEU A 111 -4.68 2.64 9.35
N GLY A 112 -3.68 2.91 8.53
CA GLY A 112 -2.60 2.00 8.18
C GLY A 112 -1.72 2.61 7.10
N TYR A 113 -0.63 1.92 6.77
CA TYR A 113 0.28 2.37 5.73
C TYR A 113 1.04 1.20 5.11
N PHE A 114 1.69 1.47 4.00
CA PHE A 114 2.87 0.72 3.61
C PHE A 114 4.04 1.64 3.27
N SER A 115 5.25 1.10 3.32
CA SER A 115 6.48 1.77 2.88
C SER A 115 7.03 1.11 1.63
N LYS A 116 7.70 1.88 0.79
CA LYS A 116 8.32 1.44 -0.46
C LYS A 116 9.67 2.13 -0.60
N GLU A 117 10.71 1.36 -0.89
CA GLU A 117 12.01 1.94 -1.24
C GLU A 117 11.93 2.69 -2.57
N LYS A 118 12.51 3.89 -2.63
CA LYS A 118 12.58 4.70 -3.86
C LYS A 118 13.41 4.02 -4.94
N LYS A 119 14.46 3.32 -4.53
CA LYS A 119 15.39 2.60 -5.40
C LYS A 119 15.80 1.32 -4.70
N THR A 120 15.40 0.19 -5.27
CA THR A 120 15.80 -1.15 -4.83
C THR A 120 16.28 -1.91 -6.08
N PRO A 121 17.36 -2.70 -5.98
CA PRO A 121 17.77 -3.60 -7.06
C PRO A 121 16.79 -4.78 -7.21
N GLU A 122 16.04 -5.10 -6.16
CA GLU A 122 14.95 -6.07 -6.19
C GLU A 122 13.67 -5.47 -6.79
N MET A 123 12.72 -6.34 -7.16
CA MET A 123 11.40 -5.92 -7.65
C MET A 123 10.40 -5.69 -6.50
N TYR A 124 10.88 -5.14 -5.38
CA TYR A 124 10.01 -4.91 -4.22
C TYR A 124 9.15 -3.65 -4.42
N ASN A 125 7.84 -3.84 -4.35
CA ASN A 125 6.88 -2.73 -4.39
C ASN A 125 6.37 -2.33 -2.99
N LEU A 126 6.73 -3.11 -1.97
CA LEU A 126 6.30 -2.93 -0.60
C LEU A 126 7.34 -3.50 0.38
N SER A 127 7.88 -2.68 1.27
CA SER A 127 8.87 -3.05 2.29
C SER A 127 8.21 -3.45 3.63
N CYS A 128 7.34 -2.59 4.15
CA CYS A 128 6.56 -2.88 5.36
C CYS A 128 5.12 -2.46 5.15
N ILE A 129 4.17 -3.25 5.65
CA ILE A 129 2.74 -2.94 5.68
C ILE A 129 2.19 -3.11 7.10
N LEU A 130 1.36 -2.17 7.53
CA LEU A 130 0.68 -2.24 8.81
C LEU A 130 -0.73 -1.67 8.69
N VAL A 131 -1.70 -2.39 9.24
CA VAL A 131 -3.01 -1.87 9.59
C VAL A 131 -3.06 -1.75 11.11
N LEU A 132 -3.43 -0.57 11.62
CA LEU A 132 -3.51 -0.38 13.06
C LEU A 132 -4.53 -1.37 13.65
N PRO A 133 -4.23 -1.98 14.82
CA PRO A 133 -5.03 -3.08 15.37
C PRO A 133 -6.55 -2.81 15.43
N GLN A 134 -6.95 -1.59 15.83
CA GLN A 134 -8.35 -1.19 15.96
C GLN A 134 -9.12 -1.16 14.62
N PHE A 135 -8.41 -1.09 13.49
CA PHE A 135 -8.99 -1.03 12.15
C PHE A 135 -8.81 -2.32 11.33
N GLN A 136 -8.22 -3.36 11.93
CA GLN A 136 -8.06 -4.66 11.26
C GLN A 136 -9.40 -5.32 10.94
N SER A 137 -9.36 -6.28 10.01
CA SER A 137 -10.54 -7.04 9.54
C SER A 137 -11.63 -6.19 8.86
N ARG A 138 -11.26 -5.01 8.33
CA ARG A 138 -12.14 -4.12 7.56
C ARG A 138 -11.72 -3.97 6.09
N GLY A 139 -10.90 -4.88 5.54
CA GLY A 139 -10.44 -4.79 4.15
C GLY A 139 -9.29 -3.80 3.88
N ILE A 140 -8.84 -3.03 4.88
CA ILE A 140 -7.78 -2.03 4.74
C ILE A 140 -6.44 -2.63 4.28
N GLY A 141 -6.06 -3.79 4.81
CA GLY A 141 -4.82 -4.44 4.37
C GLY A 141 -4.85 -4.77 2.88
N ARG A 142 -6.00 -5.23 2.38
CA ARG A 142 -6.18 -5.51 0.96
C ARG A 142 -6.14 -4.23 0.13
N PHE A 143 -6.78 -3.16 0.60
CA PHE A 143 -6.71 -1.84 -0.03
C PHE A 143 -5.25 -1.40 -0.24
N LEU A 144 -4.41 -1.52 0.80
CA LEU A 144 -3.01 -1.11 0.73
C LEU A 144 -2.19 -1.97 -0.26
N ILE A 145 -2.46 -3.27 -0.31
CA ILE A 145 -1.84 -4.16 -1.31
C ILE A 145 -2.29 -3.79 -2.73
N GLU A 146 -3.59 -3.59 -2.94
CA GLU A 146 -4.16 -3.17 -4.22
C GLU A 146 -3.54 -1.86 -4.71
N LEU A 147 -3.38 -0.89 -3.80
CA LEU A 147 -2.66 0.35 -4.10
C LEU A 147 -1.21 0.08 -4.50
N SER A 148 -0.46 -0.75 -3.76
CA SER A 148 0.96 -1.03 -4.08
C SER A 148 1.15 -1.64 -5.49
N TYR A 149 0.24 -2.52 -5.91
CA TYR A 149 0.24 -3.10 -7.25
C TYR A 149 -0.25 -2.13 -8.32
N GLU A 150 -1.19 -1.24 -8.00
CA GLU A 150 -1.61 -0.18 -8.91
C GLU A 150 -0.48 0.81 -9.20
N LEU A 151 0.31 1.17 -8.19
CA LEU A 151 1.53 1.97 -8.39
C LEU A 151 2.51 1.23 -9.32
N SER A 152 2.75 -0.06 -9.05
CA SER A 152 3.64 -0.90 -9.88
C SER A 152 3.16 -0.96 -11.34
N ARG A 153 1.85 -1.10 -11.54
CA ARG A 153 1.20 -1.09 -12.86
C ARG A 153 1.43 0.22 -13.60
N ARG A 154 1.24 1.36 -12.92
CA ARG A 154 1.48 2.70 -13.50
C ARG A 154 2.95 2.96 -13.79
N GLU A 155 3.86 2.37 -13.02
CA GLU A 155 5.29 2.40 -13.27
C GLU A 155 5.74 1.47 -14.41
N GLY A 156 4.88 0.56 -14.86
CA GLY A 156 5.25 -0.48 -15.82
C GLY A 156 6.21 -1.52 -15.22
N LYS A 157 6.18 -1.73 -13.90
CA LYS A 157 7.11 -2.60 -13.17
C LYS A 157 6.39 -3.77 -12.52
N ILE A 158 6.99 -4.95 -12.60
CA ILE A 158 6.57 -6.10 -11.80
C ILE A 158 6.90 -5.84 -10.33
N GLY A 159 6.01 -6.25 -9.43
CA GLY A 159 6.14 -6.03 -7.99
C GLY A 159 5.95 -7.31 -7.16
N SER A 160 6.67 -7.37 -6.05
CA SER A 160 6.52 -8.36 -4.98
C SER A 160 6.71 -7.69 -3.62
N PRO A 161 6.11 -8.18 -2.52
CA PRO A 161 6.49 -7.71 -1.19
C PRO A 161 7.88 -8.17 -0.78
N GLU A 162 8.55 -7.36 0.04
CA GLU A 162 9.76 -7.77 0.74
C GLU A 162 9.49 -8.98 1.65
N THR A 163 10.48 -9.86 1.77
CA THR A 163 10.40 -11.08 2.57
C THR A 163 11.31 -10.98 3.81
N PRO A 164 10.96 -11.63 4.94
CA PRO A 164 9.81 -12.51 5.16
C PRO A 164 8.50 -11.76 5.47
N LEU A 165 7.37 -12.29 4.97
CA LEU A 165 6.03 -11.85 5.36
C LEU A 165 5.66 -12.38 6.75
N SER A 166 4.81 -11.65 7.47
CA SER A 166 4.14 -12.18 8.66
C SER A 166 3.04 -13.18 8.29
N ASP A 167 2.65 -14.09 9.19
CA ASP A 167 1.55 -15.05 8.95
C ASP A 167 0.25 -14.37 8.48
N LEU A 168 -0.06 -13.19 9.04
CA LEU A 168 -1.21 -12.40 8.63
C LEU A 168 -1.00 -11.77 7.25
N GLY A 169 0.21 -11.26 6.99
CA GLY A 169 0.61 -10.72 5.68
C GLY A 169 0.53 -11.77 4.59
N GLU A 170 1.04 -12.97 4.81
CA GLU A 170 1.01 -14.08 3.84
C GLU A 170 -0.43 -14.47 3.47
N LYS A 171 -1.31 -14.65 4.46
CA LYS A 171 -2.73 -14.94 4.21
C LYS A 171 -3.41 -13.84 3.39
N LEU A 172 -3.07 -12.59 3.68
CA LEU A 172 -3.63 -11.43 2.99
C LEU A 172 -3.15 -11.35 1.53
N TYR A 173 -1.84 -11.54 1.29
CA TYR A 173 -1.26 -11.57 -0.05
C TYR A 173 -1.81 -12.73 -0.88
N LEU A 174 -1.83 -13.96 -0.34
CA LEU A 174 -2.43 -15.12 -1.04
C LEU A 174 -3.90 -14.90 -1.40
N GLY A 175 -4.65 -14.22 -0.53
CA GLY A 175 -6.04 -13.83 -0.79
C GLY A 175 -6.17 -12.83 -1.94
N TYR A 176 -5.33 -11.79 -1.96
CA TYR A 176 -5.31 -10.79 -3.04
C TYR A 176 -4.83 -11.39 -4.37
N TRP A 177 -3.70 -12.09 -4.36
CA TRP A 177 -3.11 -12.74 -5.52
C TRP A 177 -4.06 -13.76 -6.13
N GLY A 178 -4.71 -14.58 -5.30
CA GLY A 178 -5.65 -15.58 -5.77
C GLY A 178 -6.83 -14.97 -6.52
N ASP A 179 -7.40 -13.89 -5.99
CA ASP A 179 -8.48 -13.17 -6.67
C ASP A 179 -8.03 -12.53 -7.99
N THR A 180 -6.83 -11.95 -8.01
CA THR A 180 -6.27 -11.26 -9.19
C THR A 180 -5.95 -12.25 -10.30
N ILE A 181 -5.37 -13.40 -9.97
CA ILE A 181 -5.10 -14.50 -10.91
C ILE A 181 -6.41 -15.08 -11.44
N VAL A 182 -7.37 -15.42 -10.58
CA VAL A 182 -8.65 -15.99 -11.03
C VAL A 182 -9.39 -15.02 -11.96
N SER A 183 -9.37 -13.72 -11.65
CA SER A 183 -10.02 -12.71 -12.51
C SER A 183 -9.33 -12.60 -13.87
N SER A 184 -7.99 -12.72 -13.90
CA SER A 184 -7.21 -12.72 -15.14
C SER A 184 -7.44 -13.98 -15.97
N LEU A 185 -7.62 -15.14 -15.32
CA LEU A 185 -7.98 -16.41 -15.93
C LEU A 185 -9.38 -16.36 -16.54
N ALA A 186 -10.37 -15.87 -15.79
CA ALA A 186 -11.75 -15.75 -16.25
C ALA A 186 -11.82 -14.89 -17.53
N ARG A 187 -11.17 -13.71 -17.51
CA ARG A 187 -11.09 -12.83 -18.68
C ARG A 187 -10.43 -13.50 -19.87
N ALA A 188 -9.33 -14.22 -19.66
CA ALA A 188 -8.64 -14.91 -20.75
C ALA A 188 -9.49 -16.03 -21.37
N ILE A 189 -10.27 -16.74 -20.56
CA ILE A 189 -11.19 -17.79 -21.04
C ILE A 189 -12.31 -17.17 -21.87
N GLU A 190 -12.90 -16.06 -21.41
CA GLU A 190 -13.92 -15.31 -22.16
C GLU A 190 -13.40 -14.80 -23.51
N GLU A 191 -12.14 -14.36 -23.55
CA GLU A 191 -11.46 -13.88 -24.77
C GLU A 191 -10.91 -15.03 -25.64
N GLY A 192 -10.98 -16.29 -25.20
CA GLY A 192 -10.45 -17.44 -25.92
C GLY A 192 -8.92 -17.53 -25.97
N HIS A 193 -8.22 -16.84 -25.07
CA HIS A 193 -6.76 -16.83 -25.01
C HIS A 193 -6.19 -18.05 -24.28
N ARG A 194 -5.04 -18.53 -24.77
CA ARG A 194 -4.23 -19.49 -24.02
C ARG A 194 -3.49 -18.78 -22.90
N VAL A 195 -3.74 -19.20 -21.66
CA VAL A 195 -3.09 -18.65 -20.48
C VAL A 195 -1.76 -19.34 -20.25
N THR A 196 -0.70 -18.54 -20.13
CA THR A 196 0.63 -18.97 -19.66
C THR A 196 0.94 -18.28 -18.33
N VAL A 197 1.98 -18.76 -17.63
CA VAL A 197 2.50 -18.06 -16.44
C VAL A 197 2.95 -16.64 -16.80
N ASP A 198 3.64 -16.49 -17.94
CA ASP A 198 4.07 -15.21 -18.48
C ASP A 198 2.90 -14.24 -18.73
N TYR A 199 1.79 -14.73 -19.29
CA TYR A 199 0.57 -13.93 -19.43
C TYR A 199 0.04 -13.44 -18.08
N LEU A 200 0.02 -14.30 -17.07
CA LEU A 200 -0.44 -13.92 -15.72
C LEU A 200 0.48 -12.89 -15.07
N VAL A 201 1.80 -13.02 -15.22
CA VAL A 201 2.77 -12.03 -14.74
C VAL A 201 2.46 -10.66 -15.33
N HIS A 202 2.28 -10.56 -16.65
CA HIS A 202 1.98 -9.28 -17.32
C HIS A 202 0.58 -8.74 -17.01
N ALA A 203 -0.42 -9.61 -16.87
CA ALA A 203 -1.79 -9.18 -16.52
C ALA A 203 -1.88 -8.64 -15.09
N THR A 204 -1.18 -9.28 -14.15
CA THR A 204 -1.30 -9.05 -12.71
C THR A 204 -0.24 -8.08 -12.17
N PHE A 205 0.89 -7.90 -12.88
CA PHE A 205 2.11 -7.22 -12.41
C PHE A 205 2.75 -7.87 -11.18
N MET A 206 2.44 -9.13 -10.92
CA MET A 206 3.07 -9.95 -9.88
C MET A 206 4.33 -10.64 -10.38
N SER A 207 5.28 -10.91 -9.49
CA SER A 207 6.45 -11.72 -9.83
C SER A 207 6.05 -13.14 -10.27
N GLU A 208 6.86 -13.76 -11.11
CA GLU A 208 6.64 -15.15 -11.53
C GLU A 208 6.57 -16.10 -10.32
N ALA A 209 7.43 -15.89 -9.33
CA ALA A 209 7.45 -16.66 -8.10
C ALA A 209 6.11 -16.58 -7.34
N ASP A 210 5.52 -15.37 -7.23
CA ASP A 210 4.23 -15.17 -6.57
C ASP A 210 3.07 -15.77 -7.36
N VAL A 211 3.12 -15.67 -8.69
CA VAL A 211 2.13 -16.31 -9.58
C VAL A 211 2.16 -17.83 -9.42
N VAL A 212 3.33 -18.45 -9.53
CA VAL A 212 3.49 -19.91 -9.39
C VAL A 212 3.07 -20.38 -7.99
N ARG A 213 3.52 -19.69 -6.94
CA ARG A 213 3.13 -19.98 -5.55
C ARG A 213 1.62 -19.93 -5.37
N THR A 214 0.97 -18.91 -5.94
CA THR A 214 -0.48 -18.75 -5.80
C THR A 214 -1.26 -19.79 -6.59
N LEU A 215 -0.81 -20.13 -7.80
CA LEU A 215 -1.41 -21.22 -8.58
C LEU A 215 -1.31 -22.56 -7.84
N GLN A 216 -0.18 -22.85 -7.21
CA GLN A 216 0.00 -24.03 -6.36
C GLN A 216 -0.94 -24.01 -5.15
N TYR A 217 -1.04 -22.87 -4.47
CA TYR A 217 -1.94 -22.69 -3.33
C TYR A 217 -3.42 -22.91 -3.71
N LEU A 218 -3.84 -22.42 -4.88
CA LEU A 218 -5.19 -22.61 -5.40
C LEU A 218 -5.42 -23.99 -6.03
N LYS A 219 -4.37 -24.82 -6.16
CA LYS A 219 -4.40 -26.12 -6.86
C LYS A 219 -4.85 -25.98 -8.33
N LEU A 220 -4.38 -24.91 -9.00
CA LEU A 220 -4.68 -24.60 -10.40
C LEU A 220 -3.49 -24.90 -11.34
N ILE A 221 -2.47 -25.60 -10.85
CA ILE A 221 -1.30 -26.00 -11.63
C ILE A 221 -0.95 -27.45 -11.32
N ASP A 222 -0.68 -28.21 -12.37
CA ASP A 222 -0.16 -29.58 -12.31
C ASP A 222 1.13 -29.66 -13.13
N GLY A 223 2.26 -29.85 -12.46
CA GLY A 223 3.58 -29.70 -13.05
C GLY A 223 3.78 -28.30 -13.65
N THR A 224 3.79 -28.20 -14.98
CA THR A 224 3.94 -26.95 -15.73
C THR A 224 2.64 -26.48 -16.40
N GLN A 225 1.55 -27.23 -16.27
CA GLN A 225 0.28 -26.93 -16.93
C GLN A 225 -0.69 -26.26 -15.96
N ILE A 226 -1.25 -25.13 -16.39
CA ILE A 226 -2.34 -24.46 -15.66
C ILE A 226 -3.62 -25.25 -15.92
N VAL A 227 -4.19 -25.84 -14.87
CA VAL A 227 -5.40 -26.66 -14.92
C VAL A 227 -6.51 -25.91 -14.21
N VAL A 228 -7.53 -25.49 -14.96
CA VAL A 228 -8.63 -24.66 -14.46
C VAL A 228 -9.95 -25.29 -14.85
N SER A 229 -10.84 -25.47 -13.88
CA SER A 229 -12.25 -25.81 -14.11
C SER A 229 -13.13 -24.58 -13.91
N GLU A 230 -14.23 -24.48 -14.65
CA GLU A 230 -15.23 -23.42 -14.47
C GLU A 230 -15.70 -23.32 -13.01
N GLU A 231 -15.94 -24.47 -12.36
CA GLU A 231 -16.31 -24.56 -10.94
C GLU A 231 -15.26 -23.90 -10.02
N SER A 232 -13.97 -24.09 -10.32
CA SER A 232 -12.88 -23.51 -9.52
C SER A 232 -12.84 -21.99 -9.63
N ILE A 233 -13.12 -21.45 -10.82
CA ILE A 233 -13.23 -20.00 -11.06
C ILE A 233 -14.46 -19.46 -10.35
N GLU A 234 -15.63 -20.06 -10.57
CA GLU A 234 -16.92 -19.61 -10.03
C GLU A 234 -16.90 -19.58 -8.50
N ARG A 235 -16.31 -20.59 -7.86
CA ARG A 235 -16.10 -20.64 -6.41
C ARG A 235 -15.27 -19.47 -5.90
N CYS A 236 -14.19 -19.11 -6.60
CA CYS A 236 -13.29 -18.03 -6.19
C CYS A 236 -13.94 -16.65 -6.41
N LEU A 237 -14.58 -16.45 -7.57
CA LEU A 237 -15.35 -15.24 -7.88
C LEU A 237 -16.49 -15.02 -6.89
N SER A 238 -17.22 -16.08 -6.52
CA SER A 238 -18.29 -16.00 -5.52
C SER A 238 -17.78 -15.51 -4.15
N LYS A 239 -16.63 -16.04 -3.68
CA LYS A 239 -16.00 -15.58 -2.43
C LYS A 239 -15.52 -14.13 -2.51
N ARG A 240 -15.08 -13.68 -3.68
CA ARG A 240 -14.73 -12.27 -3.93
C ARG A 240 -15.97 -11.38 -3.84
N LEU A 241 -17.04 -11.72 -4.56
CA LEU A 241 -18.30 -10.94 -4.55
C LEU A 241 -18.90 -10.82 -3.14
N GLN A 242 -18.86 -11.87 -2.33
CA GLN A 242 -19.33 -11.81 -0.94
C GLN A 242 -18.56 -10.78 -0.10
N ARG A 243 -17.25 -10.63 -0.33
CA ARG A 243 -16.42 -9.64 0.38
C ARG A 243 -16.70 -8.23 -0.10
N GLU A 244 -16.89 -8.03 -1.39
CA GLU A 244 -17.20 -6.72 -1.99
C GLU A 244 -18.59 -6.21 -1.59
N ARG A 245 -19.55 -7.13 -1.36
CA ARG A 245 -20.90 -6.79 -0.85
C ARG A 245 -20.92 -6.31 0.60
N ASN A 246 -19.86 -6.54 1.37
CA ASN A 246 -19.80 -6.05 2.73
C ASN A 246 -19.48 -4.55 2.75
N ASN A 247 -20.49 -3.72 3.01
CA ASN A 247 -20.36 -2.25 3.03
C ASN A 247 -19.36 -1.73 4.07
N HIS A 248 -19.00 -2.53 5.08
CA HIS A 248 -18.00 -2.16 6.08
C HIS A 248 -16.55 -2.29 5.58
N ASN A 249 -16.35 -2.92 4.42
CA ASN A 249 -15.01 -3.09 3.85
C ASN A 249 -14.57 -1.81 3.13
N TYR A 250 -13.32 -1.45 3.38
CA TYR A 250 -12.59 -0.43 2.63
C TYR A 250 -12.16 -1.06 1.31
N ILE A 251 -12.59 -0.47 0.19
CA ILE A 251 -12.35 -0.97 -1.17
C ILE A 251 -11.52 0.08 -1.91
N PHE A 252 -10.47 -0.37 -2.61
CA PHE A 252 -9.66 0.50 -3.43
C PHE A 252 -10.29 0.66 -4.82
N HIS A 253 -10.34 1.90 -5.31
CA HIS A 253 -10.83 2.22 -6.64
C HIS A 253 -9.72 2.91 -7.45
N ALA A 254 -9.09 2.17 -8.35
CA ALA A 254 -7.93 2.63 -9.12
C ALA A 254 -8.13 3.99 -9.83
N HIS A 255 -9.35 4.28 -10.32
CA HIS A 255 -9.67 5.53 -11.00
C HIS A 255 -9.65 6.78 -10.09
N LEU A 256 -9.66 6.61 -8.76
CA LEU A 256 -9.55 7.70 -7.79
C LEU A 256 -8.10 8.03 -7.39
N LEU A 257 -7.14 7.21 -7.82
CA LEU A 257 -5.72 7.45 -7.59
C LEU A 257 -5.21 8.53 -8.58
N SER A 258 -4.86 9.68 -8.03
CA SER A 258 -4.24 10.82 -8.71
C SER A 258 -2.71 10.74 -8.54
N TRP A 259 -2.10 9.77 -9.23
CA TRP A 259 -0.69 9.47 -9.12
C TRP A 259 -0.07 9.13 -10.48
N SER A 260 1.16 9.61 -10.74
CA SER A 260 1.95 9.19 -11.91
C SER A 260 3.45 9.09 -11.55
N PRO A 261 4.21 8.20 -12.22
CA PRO A 261 5.65 8.08 -11.98
C PRO A 261 6.43 9.38 -12.28
N HIS A 262 5.98 10.14 -13.28
CA HIS A 262 6.63 11.38 -13.73
C HIS A 262 6.47 12.55 -12.75
N MET A 263 5.56 12.48 -11.76
CA MET A 263 5.47 13.51 -10.71
C MET A 263 6.78 13.70 -9.94
N TYR A 264 7.67 12.71 -9.99
CA TYR A 264 9.00 12.75 -9.36
C TYR A 264 10.14 13.14 -10.31
N GLU A 265 9.93 13.04 -11.62
CA GLU A 265 10.95 13.35 -12.63
C GLU A 265 11.04 14.85 -12.88
N GLU A 266 9.92 15.60 -12.77
CA GLU A 266 9.90 17.06 -12.94
C GLU A 266 10.72 17.82 -11.88
N VAL A 267 10.98 17.20 -10.71
CA VAL A 267 11.77 17.82 -9.63
C VAL A 267 13.28 17.61 -9.83
N VAL A 268 13.69 16.67 -10.68
CA VAL A 268 15.10 16.40 -10.97
C VAL A 268 15.52 17.09 -12.27
N GLY A 269 15.64 18.42 -12.20
CA GLY A 269 16.57 19.21 -13.00
C GLY A 269 16.59 18.96 -14.52
N GLN A 270 15.48 19.23 -15.21
CA GLN A 270 15.58 19.60 -16.62
C GLN A 270 15.33 21.11 -16.76
N GLU A 271 16.41 21.87 -16.95
CA GLU A 271 16.31 23.14 -17.65
C GLU A 271 15.80 22.82 -19.06
N ILE A 272 14.50 22.91 -19.28
CA ILE A 272 13.92 22.83 -20.61
C ILE A 272 14.32 24.13 -21.31
N PRO A 273 15.23 24.13 -22.32
CA PRO A 273 15.54 25.35 -23.03
C PRO A 273 14.27 25.85 -23.72
N PRO A 274 14.02 27.18 -23.74
CA PRO A 274 12.83 27.73 -24.36
C PRO A 274 12.74 27.28 -25.83
N PRO A 275 11.53 26.99 -26.32
CA PRO A 275 11.35 26.53 -27.70
C PRO A 275 11.89 27.56 -28.68
N VAL A 276 12.84 27.13 -29.52
CA VAL A 276 13.40 27.93 -30.60
C VAL A 276 12.45 27.83 -31.80
N TYR A 277 11.71 28.90 -32.07
CA TYR A 277 10.87 28.98 -33.26
C TYR A 277 11.72 29.44 -34.44
N VAL A 278 11.88 28.57 -35.44
CA VAL A 278 12.43 28.95 -36.75
C VAL A 278 11.27 29.50 -37.59
N MET A 279 11.26 30.80 -37.79
CA MET A 279 10.38 31.41 -38.79
C MET A 279 10.88 30.98 -40.17
N LEU A 280 10.12 30.12 -40.85
CA LEU A 280 10.34 29.81 -42.25
C LEU A 280 10.24 31.13 -43.04
N GLY A 281 11.37 31.55 -43.60
CA GLY A 281 11.47 32.74 -44.43
C GLY A 281 10.44 32.69 -45.56
N SER A 282 9.71 33.79 -45.73
CA SER A 282 8.92 34.05 -46.92
C SER A 282 9.87 34.21 -48.11
N GLU A 283 10.07 33.14 -48.87
CA GLU A 283 10.42 33.26 -50.28
C GLU A 283 9.19 33.81 -51.00
N VAL A 284 9.20 35.11 -51.27
CA VAL A 284 9.20 35.80 -52.59
C VAL A 284 9.14 37.31 -52.32
#